data_AF-A0AA41SA35-F1
#
_entry.id   AF-A0AA41SA35-F1
#
_cell.length_a   1.000
_cell.length_b   1.000
_cell.length_c   1.000
_cell.angle_alpha   90.00
_cell.angle_beta   90.00
_cell.angle_gamma   90.00
#
_symmetry.space_group_name_H-M   'P 1'
#
loop_
_entity.id
_entity.type
_entity.pdbx_description
1 polymer ?
#
loop_
_entity_poly.entity_id
_entity_poly.type
_entity_poly.pdbx_seq_one_letter_code
_entity_poly.pdbx_strand_id
1 'polypeptide(L)'
;EILLVIKPSEDDVTARTQIIDELKAIVGCMRSQNLRGASVELFGSFVSNLYTKWGDLDISIQLPEDHVYPSTALREIKGALQRRGIFRIVDFIPEARVPILAVASNRNDIYCDISINNWKGLINSKFLSWITQIDGRFRDMVLLIKEWAKLRDINSPKEGTLNSYSLSLLVIFHFQTCQPAIIPPLKEIYPGNIVKDSRGGRLTATEERNIHETCNVNIESFKRKLTNVNKSSLSELFVSFFQKFSAIKTMASDRVICTYSGQWEQKRNYFRRSTPILIEDPIDRPENAARAVQYMSHLAKISEACEGTYQKLLSASCDRTSLISSLVNREISSKILI
;
A
#
# COMPACT_ATOMS: atom_id res chain seq x y z
N GLU A 1 -20.20 9.30 2.07
CA GLU A 1 -20.80 8.75 0.83
C GLU A 1 -19.85 7.82 0.10
N ILE A 2 -18.73 8.30 -0.45
CA ILE A 2 -17.74 7.46 -1.16
C ILE A 2 -17.34 6.21 -0.36
N LEU A 3 -17.00 6.37 0.93
CA LEU A 3 -16.61 5.26 1.80
C LEU A 3 -17.67 4.16 1.94
N LEU A 4 -18.96 4.50 1.89
CA LEU A 4 -20.05 3.51 1.96
C LEU A 4 -20.08 2.63 0.72
N VAL A 5 -19.63 3.15 -0.42
CA VAL A 5 -19.59 2.40 -1.68
C VAL A 5 -18.31 1.59 -1.81
N ILE A 6 -17.17 2.09 -1.36
CA ILE A 6 -15.86 1.46 -1.62
C ILE A 6 -15.37 0.52 -0.54
N LYS A 7 -15.87 0.64 0.71
CA LYS A 7 -15.48 -0.28 1.79
C LYS A 7 -15.96 -1.71 1.48
N PRO A 8 -15.14 -2.73 1.77
CA PRO A 8 -15.55 -4.13 1.63
C PRO A 8 -16.70 -4.47 2.58
N SER A 9 -17.65 -5.29 2.11
CA SER A 9 -18.66 -5.96 2.91
C SER A 9 -18.12 -7.26 3.53
N GLU A 10 -18.87 -7.89 4.43
CA GLU A 10 -18.53 -9.23 4.94
C GLU A 10 -18.48 -10.30 3.84
N ASP A 11 -19.31 -10.17 2.80
CA ASP A 11 -19.28 -11.05 1.63
C ASP A 11 -17.98 -10.89 0.85
N ASP A 12 -17.48 -9.65 0.71
CA ASP A 12 -16.20 -9.35 0.07
C ASP A 12 -15.02 -9.99 0.84
N VAL A 13 -15.09 -10.01 2.18
CA VAL A 13 -14.10 -10.67 3.03
C VAL A 13 -14.19 -12.19 2.87
N THR A 14 -15.41 -12.73 2.93
CA THR A 14 -15.69 -14.17 2.83
C THR A 14 -15.20 -14.73 1.49
N ALA A 15 -15.49 -14.02 0.40
CA ALA A 15 -15.07 -14.38 -0.95
C ALA A 15 -13.53 -14.45 -1.07
N ARG A 16 -12.81 -13.50 -0.45
CA ARG A 16 -11.34 -13.50 -0.41
C ARG A 16 -10.80 -14.66 0.42
N THR A 17 -11.37 -14.91 1.59
CA THR A 17 -10.98 -16.04 2.45
C THR A 17 -11.12 -17.38 1.73
N GLN A 18 -12.21 -17.58 0.99
CA GLN A 18 -12.40 -18.79 0.18
C GLN A 18 -11.32 -18.96 -0.89
N ILE A 19 -10.97 -17.89 -1.61
CA ILE A 19 -9.88 -17.93 -2.60
C ILE A 19 -8.55 -18.30 -1.95
N ILE A 20 -8.27 -17.72 -0.78
CA ILE A 20 -7.04 -17.98 -0.03
C ILE A 20 -6.96 -19.46 0.35
N ASP A 21 -8.06 -20.04 0.83
CA ASP A 21 -8.11 -21.44 1.22
C ASP A 21 -8.00 -22.38 0.02
N GLU A 22 -8.61 -22.03 -1.12
CA GLU A 22 -8.45 -22.76 -2.38
C GLU A 22 -6.99 -22.75 -2.87
N LEU A 23 -6.32 -21.59 -2.84
CA LEU A 23 -4.91 -21.49 -3.21
C LEU A 23 -4.01 -22.27 -2.25
N LYS A 24 -4.26 -22.20 -0.94
CA LYS A 24 -3.55 -23.00 0.07
C LYS A 24 -3.71 -24.50 -0.18
N ALA A 25 -4.91 -24.95 -0.50
CA ALA A 25 -5.16 -26.35 -0.82
C ALA A 25 -4.41 -26.79 -2.09
N ILE A 26 -4.39 -25.96 -3.14
CA ILE A 26 -3.67 -26.26 -4.39
C ILE A 26 -2.17 -26.36 -4.13
N VAL A 27 -1.57 -25.35 -3.49
CA VAL A 27 -0.13 -25.29 -3.19
C VAL A 27 0.26 -26.42 -2.23
N GLY A 28 -0.54 -26.69 -1.20
CA GLY A 28 -0.29 -27.79 -0.25
C GLY A 28 -0.37 -29.19 -0.87
N CYS A 29 -1.09 -29.35 -1.99
CA CYS A 29 -1.12 -30.61 -2.73
C CYS A 29 0.08 -30.79 -3.67
N MET A 30 0.91 -29.76 -3.90
CA MET A 30 2.03 -29.84 -4.83
C MET A 30 3.12 -30.75 -4.27
N ARG A 31 3.57 -31.71 -5.10
CA ARG A 31 4.59 -32.71 -4.74
C ARG A 31 5.87 -32.58 -5.56
N SER A 32 5.98 -31.55 -6.42
CA SER A 32 7.20 -31.30 -7.17
C SER A 32 8.35 -30.95 -6.22
N GLN A 33 9.58 -31.29 -6.63
CA GLN A 33 10.77 -31.02 -5.82
C GLN A 33 10.89 -29.52 -5.47
N ASN A 34 10.56 -28.64 -6.42
CA ASN A 34 10.68 -27.19 -6.29
C ASN A 34 9.66 -26.54 -5.32
N LEU A 35 8.52 -27.19 -5.06
CA LEU A 35 7.40 -26.59 -4.31
C LEU A 35 6.99 -27.42 -3.08
N ARG A 36 7.72 -28.49 -2.77
CA ARG A 36 7.45 -29.33 -1.61
C ARG A 36 7.65 -28.51 -0.34
N GLY A 37 6.60 -28.39 0.48
CA GLY A 37 6.64 -27.62 1.72
C GLY A 37 6.48 -26.11 1.53
N ALA A 38 6.10 -25.66 0.33
CA ALA A 38 5.77 -24.27 0.09
C ALA A 38 4.54 -23.83 0.91
N SER A 39 4.55 -22.59 1.41
CA SER A 39 3.41 -22.00 2.12
C SER A 39 2.85 -20.79 1.37
N VAL A 40 1.57 -20.52 1.56
CA VAL A 40 0.89 -19.35 0.98
C VAL A 40 0.80 -18.27 2.05
N GLU A 41 1.49 -17.15 1.82
CA GLU A 41 1.45 -15.98 2.70
C GLU A 41 0.80 -14.81 1.98
N LEU A 42 -0.03 -14.05 2.69
CA LEU A 42 -0.68 -12.86 2.16
C LEU A 42 0.13 -11.63 2.49
N PHE A 43 0.10 -10.66 1.59
CA PHE A 43 0.61 -9.32 1.87
C PHE A 43 -0.34 -8.26 1.28
N GLY A 44 0.18 -7.05 1.14
CA GLY A 44 -0.46 -5.94 0.49
C GLY A 44 -1.65 -5.35 1.24
N SER A 45 -2.60 -4.86 0.45
CA SER A 45 -3.69 -4.04 0.97
C SER A 45 -4.70 -4.82 1.81
N PHE A 46 -4.84 -6.13 1.56
CA PHE A 46 -5.69 -7.01 2.36
C PHE A 46 -5.16 -7.17 3.80
N VAL A 47 -3.88 -7.51 3.96
CA VAL A 47 -3.24 -7.68 5.28
C VAL A 47 -3.19 -6.37 6.08
N SER A 48 -2.93 -5.25 5.40
CA SER A 48 -2.91 -3.94 6.04
C SER A 48 -4.30 -3.35 6.32
N ASN A 49 -5.39 -4.01 5.89
CA ASN A 49 -6.77 -3.49 5.95
C ASN A 49 -6.96 -2.16 5.19
N LEU A 50 -6.16 -1.94 4.14
CA LEU A 50 -6.15 -0.73 3.29
C LEU A 50 -6.66 -1.03 1.86
N TYR A 51 -7.59 -1.98 1.74
CA TYR A 51 -8.20 -2.40 0.49
C TYR A 51 -9.65 -1.89 0.36
N THR A 52 -10.05 -1.62 -0.88
CA THR A 52 -11.45 -1.39 -1.24
C THR A 52 -12.10 -2.72 -1.62
N LYS A 53 -13.42 -2.76 -1.78
CA LYS A 53 -14.11 -4.00 -2.19
C LYS A 53 -13.68 -4.57 -3.54
N TRP A 54 -13.07 -3.74 -4.39
CA TRP A 54 -12.47 -4.13 -5.68
C TRP A 54 -10.99 -4.49 -5.58
N GLY A 55 -10.42 -4.45 -4.37
CA GLY A 55 -8.99 -4.70 -4.16
C GLY A 55 -8.60 -6.13 -4.54
N ASP A 56 -7.43 -6.25 -5.13
CA ASP A 56 -6.75 -7.50 -5.41
C ASP A 56 -6.25 -8.19 -4.12
N LEU A 57 -5.87 -9.46 -4.28
CA LEU A 57 -5.13 -10.23 -3.28
C LEU A 57 -3.66 -10.33 -3.68
N ASP A 58 -2.79 -9.76 -2.87
CA ASP A 58 -1.36 -9.89 -3.00
C ASP A 58 -0.86 -11.15 -2.27
N ILE A 59 -0.27 -12.09 -3.01
CA ILE A 59 0.08 -13.43 -2.51
C ILE A 59 1.55 -13.72 -2.76
N SER A 60 2.20 -14.24 -1.73
CA SER A 60 3.61 -14.60 -1.73
C SER A 60 3.76 -16.07 -1.37
N ILE A 61 4.10 -16.91 -2.35
CA ILE A 61 4.42 -18.31 -2.10
C ILE A 61 5.82 -18.38 -1.50
N GLN A 62 5.89 -18.86 -0.26
CA GLN A 62 7.16 -19.06 0.44
C GLN A 62 7.69 -20.43 0.12
N LEU A 63 8.88 -20.47 -0.48
CA LEU A 63 9.61 -21.70 -0.72
C LEU A 63 10.52 -21.98 0.48
N PRO A 64 10.68 -23.25 0.89
CA PRO A 64 11.61 -23.62 1.95
C PRO A 64 13.09 -23.50 1.52
N GLU A 65 13.36 -23.57 0.22
CA GLU A 65 14.70 -23.54 -0.34
C GLU A 65 14.85 -22.36 -1.30
N ASP A 66 15.81 -21.48 -1.04
CA ASP A 66 16.04 -20.24 -1.81
C ASP A 66 16.70 -20.45 -3.18
N HIS A 67 17.10 -21.68 -3.52
CA HIS A 67 17.77 -21.97 -4.79
C HIS A 67 16.80 -22.11 -5.97
N VAL A 68 15.50 -22.24 -5.71
CA VAL A 68 14.49 -22.33 -6.76
C VAL A 68 14.25 -20.95 -7.36
N TYR A 69 14.52 -20.82 -8.66
CA TYR A 69 14.25 -19.58 -9.38
C TYR A 69 12.75 -19.23 -9.33
N PRO A 70 12.38 -17.99 -8.94
CA PRO A 70 10.98 -17.57 -8.85
C PRO A 70 10.14 -17.84 -10.11
N SER A 71 10.70 -17.59 -11.30
CA SER A 71 10.01 -17.80 -12.57
C SER A 71 9.70 -19.29 -12.84
N THR A 72 10.57 -20.20 -12.41
CA THR A 72 10.36 -21.65 -12.49
C THR A 72 9.23 -22.08 -11.56
N ALA A 73 9.26 -21.64 -10.29
CA ALA A 73 8.20 -21.92 -9.33
C ALA A 73 6.83 -21.41 -9.81
N LEU A 74 6.77 -20.16 -10.31
CA LEU A 74 5.53 -19.59 -10.86
C LEU A 74 5.00 -20.36 -12.07
N ARG A 75 5.88 -20.91 -12.92
CA ARG A 75 5.46 -21.73 -14.08
C ARG A 75 4.78 -23.02 -13.63
N GLU A 76 5.30 -23.66 -12.58
CA GLU A 76 4.68 -24.86 -11.99
C GLU A 76 3.33 -24.53 -11.33
N ILE A 77 3.27 -23.43 -10.57
CA ILE A 77 2.03 -22.94 -9.95
C ILE A 77 0.99 -22.64 -11.03
N LYS A 78 1.36 -21.91 -12.09
CA LYS A 78 0.49 -21.64 -13.25
C LYS A 78 -0.11 -22.93 -13.82
N GLY A 79 0.72 -23.95 -14.04
CA GLY A 79 0.25 -25.26 -14.52
C GLY A 79 -0.71 -25.96 -13.54
N ALA A 80 -0.47 -25.86 -12.24
CA ALA A 80 -1.36 -26.41 -11.23
C ALA A 80 -2.72 -25.69 -11.17
N LEU A 81 -2.72 -24.35 -11.24
CA LEU A 81 -3.93 -23.54 -11.29
C LEU A 81 -4.77 -23.86 -12.54
N GLN A 82 -4.11 -23.96 -13.70
CA GLN A 82 -4.78 -24.32 -14.97
C GLN A 82 -5.43 -25.71 -14.91
N ARG A 83 -4.74 -26.71 -14.34
CA ARG A 83 -5.31 -28.07 -14.18
C ARG A 83 -6.53 -28.11 -13.26
N ARG A 84 -6.59 -27.25 -12.25
CA ARG A 84 -7.72 -27.17 -11.31
C ARG A 84 -8.93 -26.44 -11.91
N GLY A 85 -8.71 -25.50 -12.83
CA GLY A 85 -9.78 -24.78 -13.53
C GLY A 85 -10.56 -23.76 -12.68
N ILE A 86 -10.10 -23.48 -11.45
CA ILE A 86 -10.75 -22.54 -10.52
C ILE A 86 -10.28 -21.09 -10.75
N PHE A 87 -9.09 -20.94 -11.33
CA PHE A 87 -8.48 -19.64 -11.64
C PHE A 87 -8.25 -19.51 -13.14
N ARG A 88 -8.49 -18.32 -13.68
CA ARG A 88 -8.02 -17.93 -15.01
C ARG A 88 -6.68 -17.20 -14.90
N ILE A 89 -5.78 -17.47 -15.83
CA ILE A 89 -4.51 -16.73 -15.92
C ILE A 89 -4.79 -15.40 -16.62
N VAL A 90 -4.50 -14.30 -15.94
CA VAL A 90 -4.67 -12.94 -16.47
C VAL A 90 -3.38 -12.48 -17.15
N ASP A 91 -2.25 -12.62 -16.47
CA ASP A 91 -0.94 -12.24 -16.99
C ASP A 91 0.17 -13.08 -16.35
N PHE A 92 1.30 -13.22 -17.03
CA PHE A 92 2.48 -13.88 -16.50
C PHE A 92 3.73 -13.13 -16.94
N ILE A 93 4.42 -12.52 -15.97
CA ILE A 93 5.58 -11.66 -16.21
C ILE A 93 6.82 -12.30 -15.57
N PRO A 94 7.42 -13.34 -16.18
CA PRO A 94 8.53 -14.08 -15.59
C PRO A 94 9.86 -13.32 -15.59
N GLU A 95 10.05 -12.38 -16.51
CA GLU A 95 11.33 -11.69 -16.73
C GLU A 95 11.46 -10.36 -15.95
N ALA A 96 10.44 -9.99 -15.18
CA ALA A 96 10.50 -8.79 -14.35
C ALA A 96 11.47 -9.00 -13.17
N ARG A 97 11.99 -7.89 -12.62
CA ARG A 97 12.83 -7.90 -11.41
C ARG A 97 12.19 -8.69 -10.26
N VAL A 98 10.86 -8.59 -10.14
CA VAL A 98 10.04 -9.45 -9.28
C VAL A 98 9.06 -10.15 -10.21
N PRO A 99 9.26 -11.45 -10.50
CA PRO A 99 8.34 -12.20 -11.34
C PRO A 99 6.95 -12.28 -10.69
N ILE A 100 5.91 -12.07 -11.49
CA ILE A 100 4.51 -12.07 -11.03
C ILE A 100 3.66 -12.96 -11.94
N LEU A 101 2.78 -13.74 -11.33
CA LEU A 101 1.69 -14.45 -11.98
C LEU A 101 0.38 -13.82 -11.54
N ALA A 102 -0.27 -13.07 -12.42
CA ALA A 102 -1.58 -12.48 -12.17
C ALA A 102 -2.67 -13.46 -12.59
N VAL A 103 -3.59 -13.76 -11.68
CA VAL A 103 -4.73 -14.65 -11.91
C VAL A 103 -6.01 -13.99 -11.42
N ALA A 104 -7.15 -14.55 -11.80
CA ALA A 104 -8.43 -14.14 -11.23
C ALA A 104 -9.29 -15.37 -10.94
N SER A 105 -10.02 -15.31 -9.83
CA SER A 105 -10.96 -16.37 -9.46
C SER A 105 -12.14 -16.41 -10.44
N ASN A 106 -12.47 -17.60 -10.93
CA ASN A 106 -13.61 -17.79 -11.83
C ASN A 106 -14.96 -17.60 -11.13
N ARG A 107 -15.01 -17.62 -9.79
CA ARG A 107 -16.26 -17.53 -9.02
C ARG A 107 -16.75 -16.10 -8.81
N ASN A 108 -15.83 -15.18 -8.50
CA ASN A 108 -16.16 -13.84 -8.00
C ASN A 108 -15.34 -12.73 -8.66
N ASP A 109 -14.54 -13.06 -9.68
CA ASP A 109 -13.74 -12.11 -10.44
C ASP A 109 -12.66 -11.35 -9.63
N ILE A 110 -12.29 -11.86 -8.46
CA ILE A 110 -11.24 -11.24 -7.63
C ILE A 110 -9.87 -11.59 -8.22
N TYR A 111 -9.10 -10.53 -8.51
CA TYR A 111 -7.73 -10.61 -9.00
C TYR A 111 -6.75 -10.98 -7.88
N CYS A 112 -5.75 -11.78 -8.21
CA CYS A 112 -4.68 -12.19 -7.30
C CYS A 112 -3.33 -12.05 -8.01
N ASP A 113 -2.40 -11.33 -7.39
CA ASP A 113 -1.02 -11.19 -7.84
C ASP A 113 -0.13 -12.13 -7.03
N ILE A 114 0.38 -13.18 -7.69
CA ILE A 114 1.19 -14.22 -7.05
C ILE A 114 2.67 -13.99 -7.35
N SER A 115 3.47 -13.88 -6.28
CA SER A 115 4.93 -13.75 -6.31
C SER A 115 5.58 -14.84 -5.45
N ILE A 116 6.92 -14.96 -5.53
CA ILE A 116 7.69 -15.95 -4.75
C ILE A 116 8.58 -15.20 -3.75
N ASN A 117 8.61 -15.68 -2.50
CA ASN A 117 9.51 -15.18 -1.43
C ASN A 117 9.52 -13.65 -1.29
N ASN A 118 8.39 -12.97 -1.55
CA ASN A 118 8.25 -11.52 -1.42
C ASN A 118 8.12 -11.11 0.06
N TRP A 119 9.21 -11.27 0.80
CA TRP A 119 9.27 -10.98 2.22
C TRP A 119 9.12 -9.47 2.50
N LYS A 120 9.62 -8.60 1.61
CA LYS A 120 9.45 -7.14 1.73
C LYS A 120 7.98 -6.74 1.71
N GLY A 121 7.19 -7.34 0.81
CA GLY A 121 5.75 -7.16 0.77
C GLY A 121 5.10 -7.56 2.10
N LEU A 122 5.47 -8.72 2.65
CA LEU A 122 4.95 -9.21 3.92
C LEU A 122 5.18 -8.20 5.06
N ILE A 123 6.41 -7.73 5.23
CA ILE A 123 6.73 -6.82 6.34
C ILE A 123 6.15 -5.42 6.16
N ASN A 124 6.15 -4.86 4.94
CA ASN A 124 5.50 -3.57 4.64
C ASN A 124 4.01 -3.58 5.03
N SER A 125 3.34 -4.70 4.77
CA SER A 125 1.91 -4.84 4.98
C SER A 125 1.56 -5.03 6.45
N LYS A 126 2.38 -5.80 7.19
CA LYS A 126 2.29 -5.91 8.65
C LYS A 126 2.57 -4.56 9.32
N PHE A 127 3.58 -3.84 8.86
CA PHE A 127 3.90 -2.51 9.36
C PHE A 127 2.72 -1.55 9.20
N LEU A 128 2.15 -1.46 7.99
CA LEU A 128 0.95 -0.64 7.77
C LEU A 128 -0.25 -1.11 8.60
N SER A 129 -0.41 -2.42 8.81
CA SER A 129 -1.45 -2.96 9.70
C SER A 129 -1.29 -2.41 11.13
N TRP A 130 -0.09 -2.33 11.69
CA TRP A 130 0.13 -1.69 13.00
C TRP A 130 -0.26 -0.21 12.99
N ILE A 131 0.10 0.53 11.93
CA ILE A 131 -0.26 1.95 11.82
C ILE A 131 -1.78 2.15 11.75
N THR A 132 -2.54 1.24 11.12
CA THR A 132 -4.01 1.32 11.13
C THR A 132 -4.65 1.23 12.51
N GLN A 133 -3.94 0.70 13.50
CA GLN A 133 -4.43 0.60 14.88
C GLN A 133 -4.31 1.92 15.66
N ILE A 134 -3.60 2.93 15.13
CA ILE A 134 -3.37 4.21 15.81
C ILE A 134 -4.62 5.08 15.75
N ASP A 135 -5.17 5.31 14.56
CA ASP A 135 -6.35 6.16 14.33
C ASP A 135 -7.19 5.64 13.16
N GLY A 136 -8.49 5.45 13.38
CA GLY A 136 -9.41 4.89 12.38
C GLY A 136 -9.56 5.74 11.11
N ARG A 137 -9.31 7.06 11.19
CA ARG A 137 -9.34 7.97 10.03
C ARG A 137 -8.23 7.65 9.03
N PHE A 138 -7.13 7.02 9.47
CA PHE A 138 -6.02 6.66 8.58
C PHE A 138 -6.46 5.70 7.47
N ARG A 139 -7.16 4.62 7.84
CA ARG A 139 -7.71 3.66 6.88
C ARG A 139 -8.61 4.37 5.86
N ASP A 140 -9.56 5.14 6.36
CA ASP A 140 -10.55 5.82 5.53
C ASP A 140 -9.90 6.83 4.57
N MET A 141 -8.92 7.57 5.06
CA MET A 141 -8.13 8.51 4.27
C MET A 141 -7.35 7.79 3.15
N VAL A 142 -6.68 6.67 3.44
CA VAL A 142 -5.96 5.89 2.42
C VAL A 142 -6.90 5.37 1.35
N LEU A 143 -8.09 4.87 1.71
CA LEU A 143 -9.06 4.39 0.73
C LEU A 143 -9.54 5.52 -0.20
N LEU A 144 -9.85 6.69 0.35
CA LEU A 144 -10.24 7.87 -0.44
C LEU A 144 -9.11 8.32 -1.38
N ILE A 145 -7.88 8.43 -0.88
CA ILE A 145 -6.72 8.84 -1.67
C ILE A 145 -6.39 7.82 -2.75
N LYS A 146 -6.53 6.51 -2.49
CA LYS A 146 -6.30 5.47 -3.51
C LYS A 146 -7.29 5.58 -4.66
N GLU A 147 -8.58 5.76 -4.38
CA GLU A 147 -9.61 5.87 -5.43
C GLU A 147 -9.48 7.19 -6.20
N TRP A 148 -9.16 8.29 -5.52
CA TRP A 148 -8.83 9.55 -6.17
C TRP A 148 -7.58 9.42 -7.07
N ALA A 149 -6.51 8.81 -6.58
CA ALA A 149 -5.26 8.66 -7.33
C ALA A 149 -5.42 7.73 -8.55
N LYS A 150 -6.29 6.72 -8.45
CA LYS A 150 -6.69 5.89 -9.61
C LYS A 150 -7.43 6.72 -10.65
N LEU A 151 -8.42 7.52 -10.26
CA LEU A 151 -9.14 8.43 -11.19
C LEU A 151 -8.19 9.41 -11.89
N ARG A 152 -7.14 9.87 -11.21
CA ARG A 152 -6.16 10.82 -11.76
C ARG A 152 -5.00 10.17 -12.52
N ASP A 153 -5.02 8.84 -12.68
CA ASP A 153 -3.97 8.07 -13.34
C ASP A 153 -2.57 8.33 -12.74
N ILE A 154 -2.49 8.40 -11.40
CA ILE A 154 -1.24 8.60 -10.65
C ILE A 154 -0.96 7.49 -9.62
N ASN A 155 -1.69 6.38 -9.72
CA ASN A 155 -1.49 5.16 -8.92
C ASN A 155 -1.16 3.94 -9.80
N SER A 156 -0.19 4.09 -10.69
CA SER A 156 0.32 3.02 -11.56
C SER A 156 1.85 3.06 -11.65
N PRO A 157 2.56 2.18 -10.92
CA PRO A 157 4.02 2.12 -10.93
C PRO A 157 4.59 1.71 -12.29
N LYS A 158 3.85 0.91 -13.06
CA LYS A 158 4.23 0.50 -14.42
C LYS A 158 4.27 1.71 -15.37
N GLU A 159 3.36 2.66 -15.17
CA GLU A 159 3.31 3.95 -15.89
C GLU A 159 4.21 5.02 -15.26
N GLY A 160 5.09 4.66 -14.34
CA GLY A 160 6.04 5.59 -13.72
C GLY A 160 5.41 6.58 -12.74
N THR A 161 4.25 6.26 -12.15
CA THR A 161 3.59 7.06 -11.10
C THR A 161 3.68 6.37 -9.72
N LEU A 162 2.94 6.84 -8.71
CA LEU A 162 3.04 6.29 -7.36
C LEU A 162 2.48 4.87 -7.29
N ASN A 163 2.95 4.09 -6.30
CA ASN A 163 2.28 2.85 -5.87
C ASN A 163 1.36 3.13 -4.67
N SER A 164 0.46 2.19 -4.39
CA SER A 164 -0.44 2.27 -3.23
C SER A 164 0.32 2.38 -1.89
N TYR A 165 1.51 1.77 -1.77
CA TYR A 165 2.34 1.89 -0.57
C TYR A 165 2.84 3.33 -0.35
N SER A 166 3.32 3.99 -1.40
CA SER A 166 3.76 5.39 -1.39
C SER A 166 2.61 6.33 -1.06
N LEU A 167 1.41 6.08 -1.59
CA LEU A 167 0.21 6.83 -1.23
C LEU A 167 -0.11 6.68 0.27
N SER A 168 -0.02 5.47 0.83
CA SER A 168 -0.18 5.26 2.28
C SER A 168 0.86 6.03 3.08
N LEU A 169 2.12 6.05 2.65
CA LEU A 169 3.18 6.83 3.30
C LEU A 169 2.93 8.35 3.23
N LEU A 170 2.38 8.87 2.11
CA LEU A 170 1.96 10.28 2.02
C LEU A 170 0.86 10.60 3.04
N VAL A 171 -0.10 9.69 3.23
CA VAL A 171 -1.16 9.86 4.25
C VAL A 171 -0.57 9.81 5.66
N ILE A 172 0.33 8.88 5.96
CA ILE A 172 1.07 8.82 7.23
C ILE A 172 1.77 10.16 7.47
N PHE A 173 2.53 10.63 6.50
CA PHE A 173 3.27 11.89 6.61
C PHE A 173 2.34 13.09 6.82
N HIS A 174 1.20 13.11 6.13
CA HIS A 174 0.19 14.14 6.34
C HIS A 174 -0.31 14.14 7.79
N PHE A 175 -0.61 12.97 8.35
CA PHE A 175 -1.10 12.78 9.72
C PHE A 175 -0.04 13.11 10.77
N GLN A 176 1.24 12.83 10.49
CA GLN A 176 2.39 13.19 11.35
C GLN A 176 2.60 14.71 11.45
N THR A 177 2.28 15.42 10.38
CA THR A 177 2.48 16.88 10.28
C THR A 177 1.17 17.66 10.45
N CYS A 178 0.10 17.01 10.90
CA CYS A 178 -1.08 17.70 11.42
C CYS A 178 -0.76 18.36 12.77
N GLN A 179 -1.54 19.37 13.14
CA GLN A 179 -1.43 20.02 14.45
C GLN A 179 -2.80 19.99 15.14
N PRO A 180 -2.98 19.21 16.22
CA PRO A 180 -2.05 18.22 16.78
C PRO A 180 -1.75 17.05 15.83
N ALA A 181 -0.62 16.37 16.00
CA ALA A 181 -0.26 15.20 15.20
C ALA A 181 -1.18 14.00 15.50
N ILE A 182 -1.58 13.26 14.47
CA ILE A 182 -2.46 12.09 14.58
C ILE A 182 -1.65 10.79 14.71
N ILE A 183 -0.54 10.70 13.99
CA ILE A 183 0.39 9.56 13.99
C ILE A 183 1.76 10.10 14.44
N PRO A 184 2.52 9.41 15.30
CA PRO A 184 3.85 9.87 15.69
C PRO A 184 4.88 9.64 14.57
N PRO A 185 6.06 10.28 14.63
CA PRO A 185 7.24 9.83 13.90
C PRO A 185 7.41 8.31 14.00
N LEU A 186 7.63 7.62 12.88
CA LEU A 186 7.66 6.15 12.89
C LEU A 186 8.83 5.57 13.69
N LYS A 187 9.89 6.36 13.94
CA LYS A 187 10.96 6.01 14.89
C LYS A 187 10.48 5.76 16.31
N GLU A 188 9.36 6.36 16.70
CA GLU A 188 8.75 6.15 18.02
C GLU A 188 7.92 4.87 18.07
N ILE A 189 7.45 4.37 16.92
CA ILE A 189 6.77 3.08 16.81
C ILE A 189 7.80 1.95 16.73
N TYR A 190 8.78 2.08 15.85
CA TYR A 190 9.89 1.15 15.71
C TYR A 190 11.19 1.87 15.34
N PRO A 191 12.19 1.94 16.25
CA PRO A 191 13.44 2.65 16.01
C PRO A 191 14.42 1.86 15.11
N GLY A 192 14.26 0.55 14.99
CA GLY A 192 15.15 -0.31 14.18
C GLY A 192 14.96 -0.13 12.68
N ASN A 193 15.76 -0.85 11.89
CA ASN A 193 15.62 -0.96 10.45
C ASN A 193 15.37 -2.42 10.10
N ILE A 194 14.10 -2.79 9.96
CA ILE A 194 13.67 -4.18 9.92
C ILE A 194 14.38 -4.97 8.81
N VAL A 195 14.59 -4.36 7.63
CA VAL A 195 15.27 -5.00 6.51
C VAL A 195 16.77 -5.22 6.78
N LYS A 196 17.45 -4.24 7.36
CA LYS A 196 18.87 -4.37 7.69
C LYS A 196 19.09 -5.33 8.87
N ASP A 197 18.22 -5.26 9.86
CA ASP A 197 18.29 -6.10 11.07
C ASP A 197 18.10 -7.59 10.72
N SER A 198 17.29 -7.88 9.70
CA SER A 198 17.09 -9.24 9.14
C SER A 198 18.18 -9.68 8.14
N ARG A 199 19.28 -8.92 7.97
CA ARG A 199 20.33 -9.16 6.97
C ARG A 199 19.80 -9.30 5.53
N GLY A 200 18.68 -8.63 5.22
CA GLY A 200 18.03 -8.68 3.91
C GLY A 200 17.30 -10.00 3.60
N GLY A 201 17.19 -10.90 4.58
CA GLY A 201 16.45 -12.16 4.50
C GLY A 201 15.04 -12.07 5.07
N ARG A 202 14.32 -13.20 5.03
CA ARG A 202 13.02 -13.33 5.69
C ARG A 202 13.22 -13.30 7.22
N LEU A 203 12.37 -12.55 7.91
CA LEU A 203 12.30 -12.57 9.38
C LEU A 203 11.92 -13.96 9.87
N THR A 204 12.62 -14.42 10.91
CA THR A 204 12.18 -15.58 11.70
C THR A 204 10.87 -15.25 12.43
N ALA A 205 10.10 -16.28 12.80
CA ALA A 205 8.87 -16.10 13.57
C ALA A 205 9.10 -15.35 14.90
N THR A 206 10.27 -15.55 15.52
CA THR A 206 10.66 -14.86 16.75
C THR A 206 10.96 -13.38 16.51
N GLU A 207 11.73 -13.05 15.47
CA GLU A 207 12.00 -11.64 15.13
C GLU A 207 10.71 -10.91 14.77
N GLU A 208 9.83 -11.53 14.00
CA GLU A 208 8.54 -10.96 13.65
C GLU A 208 7.67 -10.69 14.90
N ARG A 209 7.61 -11.65 15.83
CA ARG A 209 6.90 -11.49 17.10
C ARG A 209 7.48 -10.34 17.93
N ASN A 210 8.80 -10.25 18.03
CA ASN A 210 9.47 -9.19 18.79
C ASN A 210 9.18 -7.80 18.21
N ILE A 211 9.19 -7.68 16.87
CA ILE A 211 8.85 -6.42 16.19
C ILE A 211 7.38 -6.07 16.47
N HIS A 212 6.47 -7.04 16.32
CA HIS A 212 5.04 -6.86 16.61
C HIS A 212 4.81 -6.38 18.04
N GLU A 213 5.41 -7.04 19.04
CA GLU A 213 5.30 -6.65 20.45
C GLU A 213 5.87 -5.26 20.71
N THR A 214 7.03 -4.93 20.13
CA THR A 214 7.64 -3.60 20.22
C THR A 214 6.70 -2.53 19.67
N CYS A 215 6.15 -2.74 18.47
CA CYS A 215 5.24 -1.79 17.83
C CYS A 215 3.97 -1.60 18.68
N ASN A 216 3.36 -2.68 19.15
CA ASN A 216 2.14 -2.59 19.97
C ASN A 216 2.38 -1.84 21.28
N VAL A 217 3.45 -2.14 22.01
CA VAL A 217 3.79 -1.44 23.26
C VAL A 217 3.98 0.06 23.00
N ASN A 218 4.68 0.41 21.92
CA ASN A 218 4.94 1.81 21.58
C ASN A 218 3.69 2.56 21.11
N ILE A 219 2.82 1.91 20.32
CA ILE A 219 1.53 2.47 19.89
C ILE A 219 0.65 2.76 21.11
N GLU A 220 0.52 1.80 22.03
CA GLU A 220 -0.30 1.98 23.24
C GLU A 220 0.30 3.05 24.17
N SER A 221 1.63 3.10 24.28
CA SER A 221 2.34 4.18 24.99
C SER A 221 2.05 5.56 24.39
N PHE A 222 2.06 5.68 23.06
CA PHE A 222 1.73 6.92 22.36
C PHE A 222 0.27 7.33 22.61
N LYS A 223 -0.69 6.41 22.42
CA LYS A 223 -2.12 6.67 22.67
C LYS A 223 -2.38 7.16 24.09
N ARG A 224 -1.72 6.57 25.09
CA ARG A 224 -1.87 6.97 26.50
C ARG A 224 -1.28 8.35 26.80
N LYS A 225 -0.20 8.74 26.12
CA LYS A 225 0.44 10.06 26.27
C LYS A 225 -0.30 11.18 25.53
N LEU A 226 -1.28 10.84 24.70
CA LEU A 226 -1.99 11.78 23.83
C LEU A 226 -2.97 12.64 24.65
N THR A 227 -2.49 13.79 25.11
CA THR A 227 -3.29 14.74 25.90
C THR A 227 -4.12 15.68 25.03
N ASN A 228 -3.63 16.01 23.82
CA ASN A 228 -4.31 16.87 22.86
C ASN A 228 -4.59 16.11 21.55
N VAL A 229 -5.74 15.47 21.48
CA VAL A 229 -6.16 14.67 20.32
C VAL A 229 -6.61 15.60 19.19
N ASN A 230 -6.10 15.36 17.98
CA ASN A 230 -6.57 16.06 16.79
C ASN A 230 -8.05 15.74 16.52
N LYS A 231 -8.89 16.78 16.50
CA LYS A 231 -10.35 16.69 16.30
C LYS A 231 -10.81 16.94 14.86
N SER A 232 -9.90 17.15 13.92
CA SER A 232 -10.26 17.38 12.53
C SER A 232 -11.06 16.21 11.97
N SER A 233 -12.18 16.51 11.35
CA SER A 233 -12.98 15.57 10.59
C SER A 233 -12.17 14.98 9.43
N LEU A 234 -12.61 13.82 8.94
CA LEU A 234 -11.97 13.20 7.77
C LEU A 234 -11.99 14.12 6.54
N SER A 235 -13.05 14.92 6.35
CA SER A 235 -13.14 15.90 5.26
C SER A 235 -12.11 17.03 5.39
N GLU A 236 -11.89 17.55 6.60
CA GLU A 236 -10.86 18.59 6.83
C GLU A 236 -9.46 18.04 6.58
N LEU A 237 -9.19 16.79 7.01
CA LEU A 237 -7.94 16.10 6.71
C LEU A 237 -7.79 15.84 5.20
N PHE A 238 -8.87 15.50 4.52
CA PHE A 238 -8.87 15.29 3.07
C PHE A 238 -8.52 16.57 2.31
N VAL A 239 -9.13 17.71 2.67
CA VAL A 239 -8.82 19.02 2.07
C VAL A 239 -7.37 19.43 2.35
N SER A 240 -6.94 19.33 3.61
CA SER A 240 -5.58 19.74 4.00
C SER A 240 -4.49 18.81 3.46
N PHE A 241 -4.81 17.57 3.09
CA PHE A 241 -3.90 16.69 2.34
C PHE A 241 -3.58 17.27 0.96
N PHE A 242 -4.59 17.66 0.18
CA PHE A 242 -4.36 18.26 -1.13
C PHE A 242 -3.70 19.62 -1.03
N GLN A 243 -4.06 20.41 -0.02
CA GLN A 243 -3.33 21.65 0.29
C GLN A 243 -1.84 21.38 0.49
N LYS A 244 -1.49 20.38 1.31
CA LYS A 244 -0.09 20.06 1.66
C LYS A 244 0.71 19.60 0.45
N PHE A 245 0.10 18.79 -0.42
CA PHE A 245 0.79 18.18 -1.56
C PHE A 245 0.57 18.90 -2.90
N SER A 246 -0.16 20.01 -2.93
CA SER A 246 -0.27 20.91 -4.09
C SER A 246 1.11 21.38 -4.59
N ALA A 247 1.98 21.76 -3.66
CA ALA A 247 3.32 22.26 -3.92
C ALA A 247 4.40 21.16 -3.90
N ILE A 248 4.01 19.88 -3.99
CA ILE A 248 4.95 18.75 -3.84
C ILE A 248 6.08 18.78 -4.87
N LYS A 249 5.82 19.26 -6.10
CA LYS A 249 6.86 19.43 -7.13
C LYS A 249 7.96 20.38 -6.68
N THR A 250 7.59 21.52 -6.09
CA THR A 250 8.54 22.52 -5.57
C THR A 250 9.27 21.99 -4.34
N MET A 251 8.52 21.41 -3.40
CA MET A 251 9.08 20.87 -2.16
C MET A 251 10.06 19.72 -2.40
N ALA A 252 9.76 18.81 -3.33
CA ALA A 252 10.62 17.64 -3.61
C ALA A 252 11.95 17.97 -4.33
N SER A 253 12.14 19.24 -4.73
CA SER A 253 13.39 19.69 -5.35
C SER A 253 14.58 19.57 -4.38
N ASP A 254 14.39 19.95 -3.11
CA ASP A 254 15.41 19.92 -2.06
C ASP A 254 14.97 19.18 -0.79
N ARG A 255 13.69 18.81 -0.67
CA ARG A 255 13.16 18.06 0.49
C ARG A 255 12.90 16.58 0.21
N VAL A 256 12.87 15.84 1.31
CA VAL A 256 12.49 14.43 1.42
C VAL A 256 11.30 14.31 2.35
N ILE A 257 10.34 13.47 1.97
CA ILE A 257 9.24 13.07 2.85
C ILE A 257 9.75 11.93 3.73
N CYS A 258 10.13 12.27 4.97
CA CYS A 258 10.68 11.29 5.92
C CYS A 258 9.61 10.89 6.94
N THR A 259 8.98 9.73 6.73
CA THR A 259 8.01 9.20 7.69
C THR A 259 8.65 8.67 8.96
N TYR A 260 9.95 8.34 8.93
CA TYR A 260 10.69 7.89 10.12
C TYR A 260 10.85 9.01 11.16
N SER A 261 11.28 10.20 10.73
CA SER A 261 11.36 11.39 11.60
C SER A 261 10.04 12.15 11.69
N GLY A 262 9.10 11.91 10.77
CA GLY A 262 7.82 12.61 10.68
C GLY A 262 7.95 14.05 10.18
N GLN A 263 9.03 14.37 9.47
CA GLN A 263 9.38 15.74 9.07
C GLN A 263 9.88 15.79 7.62
N TRP A 264 9.85 16.99 7.04
CA TRP A 264 10.56 17.25 5.79
C TRP A 264 12.07 17.30 6.06
N GLU A 265 12.83 16.43 5.42
CA GLU A 265 14.30 16.39 5.55
C GLU A 265 15.00 16.96 4.33
N GLN A 266 16.28 17.29 4.46
CA GLN A 266 17.06 17.82 3.34
C GLN A 266 17.58 16.68 2.46
N LYS A 267 17.30 16.75 1.17
CA LYS A 267 17.70 15.74 0.17
C LYS A 267 19.21 15.52 0.09
N ARG A 268 20.02 16.52 0.48
CA ARG A 268 21.49 16.38 0.56
C ARG A 268 21.95 15.34 1.58
N ASN A 269 21.14 15.01 2.58
CA ASN A 269 21.45 13.99 3.59
C ASN A 269 21.28 12.57 3.04
N TYR A 270 20.68 12.43 1.85
CA TYR A 270 20.46 11.16 1.17
C TYR A 270 21.44 11.05 -0.02
N PHE A 271 22.29 10.01 -0.03
CA PHE A 271 23.27 9.78 -1.09
C PHE A 271 22.55 9.62 -2.45
N ARG A 272 22.84 10.51 -3.42
CA ARG A 272 21.97 10.76 -4.57
C ARG A 272 21.96 9.64 -5.62
N ARG A 273 20.75 9.23 -6.01
CA ARG A 273 20.33 9.13 -7.42
C ARG A 273 19.45 10.34 -7.74
N SER A 274 19.49 10.86 -8.97
CA SER A 274 18.59 11.92 -9.42
C SER A 274 17.15 11.38 -9.46
N THR A 275 16.40 11.53 -8.37
CA THR A 275 14.98 11.14 -8.34
C THR A 275 14.10 12.39 -8.22
N PRO A 276 13.00 12.48 -9.00
CA PRO A 276 12.03 13.57 -8.89
C PRO A 276 11.49 13.75 -7.47
N ILE A 277 11.09 12.66 -6.82
CA ILE A 277 10.51 12.63 -5.47
C ILE A 277 11.19 11.55 -4.64
N LEU A 278 11.35 11.82 -3.34
CA LEU A 278 11.87 10.86 -2.37
C LEU A 278 10.88 10.77 -1.20
N ILE A 279 10.27 9.60 -1.07
CA ILE A 279 9.48 9.19 0.10
C ILE A 279 10.28 8.07 0.74
N GLU A 280 10.82 8.32 1.93
CA GLU A 280 11.64 7.33 2.63
C GLU A 280 10.80 6.11 2.98
N ASP A 281 11.33 4.91 2.69
CA ASP A 281 10.76 3.67 3.19
C ASP A 281 11.10 3.52 4.69
N PRO A 282 10.11 3.58 5.60
CA PRO A 282 10.37 3.58 7.03
C PRO A 282 10.98 2.29 7.55
N ILE A 283 10.88 1.17 6.82
CA ILE A 283 11.40 -0.12 7.28
C ILE A 283 12.61 -0.61 6.48
N ASP A 284 12.86 -0.04 5.30
CA ASP A 284 14.01 -0.34 4.41
C ASP A 284 14.90 0.91 4.19
N ARG A 285 15.19 1.68 5.25
CA ARG A 285 15.93 2.95 5.12
C ARG A 285 17.36 2.75 4.57
N PRO A 286 17.85 3.58 3.61
CA PRO A 286 17.26 4.81 3.10
C PRO A 286 16.55 4.63 1.72
N GLU A 287 15.96 3.48 1.44
CA GLU A 287 15.29 3.23 0.16
C GLU A 287 14.13 4.22 -0.11
N ASN A 288 13.87 4.47 -1.40
CA ASN A 288 12.78 5.34 -1.85
C ASN A 288 11.55 4.51 -2.23
N ALA A 289 10.48 4.64 -1.46
CA ALA A 289 9.20 3.99 -1.73
C ALA A 289 8.57 4.46 -3.06
N ALA A 290 8.84 5.70 -3.46
CA ALA A 290 8.34 6.33 -4.68
C ALA A 290 9.28 6.16 -5.90
N ARG A 291 10.18 5.18 -5.90
CA ARG A 291 11.18 4.94 -6.97
C ARG A 291 10.62 4.72 -8.38
N ALA A 292 9.33 4.44 -8.52
CA ALA A 292 8.66 4.34 -9.81
C ALA A 292 8.51 5.71 -10.49
N VAL A 293 8.47 6.80 -9.72
CA VAL A 293 8.41 8.17 -10.25
C VAL A 293 9.81 8.58 -10.71
N GLN A 294 10.15 8.24 -11.95
CA GLN A 294 11.48 8.45 -12.53
C GLN A 294 11.62 9.80 -13.24
N TYR A 295 10.53 10.36 -13.77
CA TYR A 295 10.54 11.57 -14.57
C TYR A 295 9.86 12.75 -13.88
N MET A 296 10.40 13.96 -14.09
CA MET A 296 9.82 15.19 -13.54
C MET A 296 8.42 15.49 -14.08
N SER A 297 8.08 15.02 -15.28
CA SER A 297 6.73 15.10 -15.85
C SER A 297 5.71 14.34 -15.00
N HIS A 298 6.06 13.16 -14.48
CA HIS A 298 5.18 12.40 -13.59
C HIS A 298 5.01 13.08 -12.24
N LEU A 299 6.07 13.66 -11.67
CA LEU A 299 5.95 14.48 -10.46
C LEU A 299 5.09 15.74 -10.70
N ALA A 300 5.23 16.39 -11.86
CA ALA A 300 4.38 17.52 -12.22
C ALA A 300 2.91 17.12 -12.29
N LYS A 301 2.60 16.00 -12.96
CA LYS A 301 1.24 15.44 -13.01
C LYS A 301 0.65 15.18 -11.62
N ILE A 302 1.44 14.62 -10.70
CA ILE A 302 1.01 14.40 -9.30
C ILE A 302 0.71 15.74 -8.60
N SER A 303 1.60 16.72 -8.73
CA SER A 303 1.44 18.06 -8.13
C SER A 303 0.20 18.79 -8.68
N GLU A 304 0.00 18.76 -9.99
CA GLU A 304 -1.14 19.37 -10.69
C GLU A 304 -2.46 18.69 -10.32
N ALA A 305 -2.46 17.35 -10.16
CA ALA A 305 -3.64 16.63 -9.68
C ALA A 305 -4.02 17.05 -8.25
N CYS A 306 -3.04 17.19 -7.35
CA CYS A 306 -3.27 17.67 -5.99
C CYS A 306 -3.80 19.10 -5.99
N GLU A 307 -3.14 20.01 -6.71
CA GLU A 307 -3.53 21.42 -6.79
C GLU A 307 -4.93 21.59 -7.39
N GLY A 308 -5.20 20.96 -8.54
CA GLY A 308 -6.51 21.03 -9.18
C GLY A 308 -7.64 20.46 -8.30
N THR A 309 -7.35 19.42 -7.52
CA THR A 309 -8.31 18.87 -6.56
C THR A 309 -8.53 19.81 -5.37
N TYR A 310 -7.46 20.42 -4.85
CA TYR A 310 -7.55 21.40 -3.77
C TYR A 310 -8.41 22.62 -4.17
N GLN A 311 -8.13 23.20 -5.34
CA GLN A 311 -8.92 24.33 -5.86
C GLN A 311 -10.39 23.97 -6.05
N LYS A 312 -10.67 22.75 -6.54
CA LYS A 312 -12.04 22.29 -6.70
C LYS A 312 -12.78 22.07 -5.38
N LEU A 313 -12.08 21.62 -4.34
CA LEU A 313 -12.64 21.45 -2.98
C LEU A 313 -12.96 22.78 -2.31
N LEU A 314 -12.26 23.86 -2.64
CA LEU A 314 -12.50 25.21 -2.11
C LEU A 314 -13.49 26.03 -2.94
N SER A 315 -13.82 25.57 -4.15
CA SER A 315 -14.71 26.31 -5.06
C SER A 315 -16.14 26.35 -4.50
N ALA A 316 -16.61 27.55 -4.17
CA ALA A 316 -17.97 27.80 -3.69
C ALA A 316 -19.07 27.45 -4.73
N SER A 317 -18.70 27.35 -6.00
CA SER A 317 -19.60 26.99 -7.11
C SER A 317 -19.65 25.48 -7.40
N CYS A 318 -18.91 24.65 -6.67
CA CYS A 318 -18.86 23.22 -6.92
C CYS A 318 -20.08 22.52 -6.32
N ASP A 319 -21.03 22.12 -7.17
CA ASP A 319 -22.15 21.29 -6.74
C ASP A 319 -21.69 19.87 -6.33
N ARG A 320 -22.51 19.18 -5.53
CA ARG A 320 -22.22 17.83 -5.03
C ARG A 320 -21.88 16.83 -6.14
N THR A 321 -22.58 16.90 -7.27
CA THR A 321 -22.41 15.98 -8.41
C THR A 321 -21.05 16.16 -9.09
N SER A 322 -20.70 17.41 -9.37
CA SER A 322 -19.41 17.81 -9.93
C SER A 322 -18.25 17.44 -9.00
N LEU A 323 -18.45 17.61 -7.69
CA LEU A 323 -17.45 17.23 -6.70
C LEU A 323 -17.21 15.72 -6.69
N ILE A 324 -18.25 14.91 -6.51
CA ILE A 324 -18.14 13.44 -6.47
C ILE A 324 -17.49 12.91 -7.74
N SER A 325 -17.94 13.37 -8.91
CA SER A 325 -17.41 12.95 -10.21
C SER A 325 -15.93 13.31 -10.43
N SER A 326 -15.38 14.23 -9.63
CA SER A 326 -13.96 14.60 -9.67
C SER A 326 -13.08 13.89 -8.65
N LEU A 327 -13.68 13.14 -7.73
CA LEU A 327 -12.98 12.43 -6.66
C LEU A 327 -12.95 10.92 -6.89
N VAL A 328 -13.92 10.37 -7.62
CA VAL A 328 -14.02 8.92 -7.88
C VAL A 328 -14.43 8.63 -9.33
N ASN A 329 -14.16 7.40 -9.78
CA ASN A 329 -14.53 6.96 -11.12
C ASN A 329 -16.06 6.94 -11.34
N ARG A 330 -16.47 6.79 -12.61
CA ARG A 330 -17.87 6.78 -13.02
C ARG A 330 -18.70 5.69 -12.35
N GLU A 331 -18.12 4.53 -12.12
CA GLU A 331 -18.83 3.41 -11.49
C GLU A 331 -19.21 3.76 -10.04
N ILE A 332 -18.28 4.29 -9.27
CA ILE A 332 -18.51 4.71 -7.89
C ILE A 332 -19.44 5.94 -7.86
N SER A 333 -19.21 6.95 -8.71
CA SER A 333 -20.05 8.15 -8.72
C SER A 333 -21.49 7.82 -9.08
N SER A 334 -21.74 6.94 -10.05
CA SER A 334 -23.10 6.51 -10.40
C SER A 334 -23.85 5.89 -9.21
N LYS A 335 -23.18 5.11 -8.36
CA LYS A 335 -23.77 4.48 -7.16
C LYS A 335 -24.10 5.48 -6.04
N ILE A 336 -23.55 6.70 -6.09
CA ILE A 336 -23.76 7.74 -5.07
C ILE A 336 -24.78 8.80 -5.53
N LEU A 337 -24.89 9.00 -6.85
CA LEU A 337 -25.70 10.05 -7.46
C LEU A 337 -27.09 9.60 -7.90
N ILE A 338 -27.33 8.28 -7.87
CA ILE A 338 -28.67 7.67 -7.86
C ILE A 338 -29.20 7.77 -6.43
#